data_AF-A0A8C5I154-F1
#
_entry.id   AF-A0A8C5I154-F1
#
_cell.length_a   1.000
_cell.length_b   1.000
_cell.length_c   1.000
_cell.angle_alpha   90.00
_cell.angle_beta   90.00
_cell.angle_gamma   90.00
#
_symmetry.space_group_name_H-M   'P 1'
#
loop_
_entity.id
_entity.type
_entity.pdbx_description
1 polymer ?
#
loop_
_entity_poly.entity_id
_entity_poly.type
_entity_poly.pdbx_seq_one_letter_code
_entity_poly.pdbx_strand_id
1 'polypeptide(L)'
;MMQEVCVMEEQMSEEEILACLVKEDEADPKLRSSNVPAAKKAKAKETKPKEGSDQDVYMMENRRLLEVIVRLEQENDNLAQRLISGKVDLRKDLDMVKKRVDGLVQDLVQTRHQLQISEQQKLGQQEECDMVKETFWNEMKKKELQIKRSTAIIADYKQVCCQLTERMEKEQDTHTQQMALIKSKVRSCPHCRHVVPLDQTSTDDQIPETTANLEIREKISDQRENQENEVLKALLQKLEQDLVQTKLQMVEAQCRIQVLEHQTGILTHNLQEAKNSWIIKAFSSLHRDGTHTVTQRKHTLHTDTH
;
A
#
# COMPACT_ATOMS: atom_id res chain seq x y z
N MET A 1 16.73 20.39 -2.99
CA MET A 1 15.90 19.92 -1.86
C MET A 1 16.17 18.45 -1.58
N MET A 2 17.42 18.09 -1.30
CA MET A 2 17.85 16.72 -0.93
C MET A 2 18.82 16.83 0.25
N GLN A 3 18.36 17.45 1.33
CA GLN A 3 19.16 17.61 2.53
C GLN A 3 18.27 17.93 3.73
N GLU A 4 17.22 17.13 3.97
CA GLU A 4 16.40 17.32 5.16
C GLU A 4 15.49 16.11 5.46
N VAL A 5 16.01 14.88 5.40
CA VAL A 5 15.33 13.73 6.03
C VAL A 5 16.39 12.75 6.53
N CYS A 6 17.16 13.16 7.54
CA CYS A 6 18.12 12.28 8.20
C CYS A 6 18.33 12.70 9.65
N VAL A 7 17.24 12.85 10.43
CA VAL A 7 17.28 12.92 11.90
C VAL A 7 15.96 12.36 12.42
N MET A 8 16.01 11.64 13.55
CA MET A 8 14.95 10.92 14.27
C MET A 8 14.85 9.41 14.01
N GLU A 9 15.99 8.71 14.08
CA GLU A 9 16.02 7.46 14.84
C GLU A 9 16.51 7.81 16.24
N GLU A 10 15.60 8.22 17.13
CA GLU A 10 15.88 8.25 18.56
C GLU A 10 15.98 6.80 19.04
N GLN A 11 17.21 6.28 19.02
CA GLN A 11 17.54 5.06 19.73
C GLN A 11 17.34 5.34 21.22
N MET A 12 16.30 4.74 21.82
CA MET A 12 16.13 4.77 23.27
C MET A 12 17.40 4.19 23.91
N SER A 13 17.98 4.97 24.81
CA SER A 13 19.21 4.57 25.48
C SER A 13 18.95 3.38 26.41
N GLU A 14 19.97 2.55 26.64
CA GLU A 14 19.91 1.39 27.54
C GLU A 14 19.41 1.78 28.96
N GLU A 15 19.62 3.04 29.34
CA GLU A 15 19.16 3.68 30.57
C GLU A 15 17.63 3.86 30.61
N GLU A 16 16.97 4.14 29.49
CA GLU A 16 15.50 4.26 29.39
C GLU A 16 14.82 2.90 29.43
N ILE A 17 15.47 1.86 28.88
CA ILE A 17 15.00 0.47 28.96
C ILE A 17 15.08 -0.04 30.40
N LEU A 18 16.19 0.25 31.10
CA LEU A 18 16.35 -0.09 32.52
C LEU A 18 15.38 0.70 33.41
N ALA A 19 15.11 1.98 33.11
CA ALA A 19 14.13 2.77 33.84
C ALA A 19 12.68 2.29 33.65
N CYS A 20 12.35 1.68 32.50
CA CYS A 20 11.05 1.05 32.28
C CYS A 20 10.91 -0.27 33.06
N LEU A 21 11.97 -1.08 33.15
CA LEU A 21 11.97 -2.34 33.91
C LEU A 21 11.87 -2.11 35.43
N VAL A 22 12.53 -1.09 35.96
CA VAL A 22 12.44 -0.73 37.41
C VAL A 22 11.05 -0.23 37.79
N LYS A 23 10.31 0.40 36.86
CA LYS A 23 8.93 0.85 37.09
C LYS A 23 7.90 -0.28 37.13
N GLU A 24 8.20 -1.44 36.52
CA GLU A 24 7.33 -2.62 36.60
C GLU A 24 7.51 -3.38 37.92
N ASP A 25 8.68 -3.29 38.58
CA ASP A 25 8.97 -3.92 39.88
C ASP A 25 8.40 -3.17 41.10
N GLU A 26 7.95 -1.91 40.95
CA GLU A 26 7.35 -1.14 42.06
C GLU A 26 5.86 -1.47 42.33
N ALA A 27 5.25 -2.38 41.56
CA ALA A 27 3.81 -2.65 41.63
C ALA A 27 3.38 -3.78 42.59
N ASP A 28 4.27 -4.35 43.41
CA ASP A 28 3.87 -5.39 44.39
C ASP A 28 4.45 -5.20 45.81
N PRO A 29 3.74 -4.49 46.72
CA PRO A 29 4.14 -4.35 48.11
C PRO A 29 3.63 -5.55 48.92
N LYS A 30 4.05 -6.77 48.58
CA LYS A 30 3.69 -7.97 49.34
C LYS A 30 4.85 -8.94 49.38
N LEU A 31 5.81 -8.68 50.27
CA LEU A 31 6.54 -9.68 51.06
C LEU A 31 7.59 -8.99 51.96
N ARG A 32 7.13 -8.03 52.78
CA ARG A 32 7.92 -7.53 53.91
C ARG A 32 7.10 -7.60 55.19
N SER A 33 6.92 -8.82 55.68
CA SER A 33 6.48 -9.06 57.07
C SER A 33 6.78 -10.50 57.45
N SER A 34 7.95 -10.73 58.05
CA SER A 34 8.09 -11.81 59.02
C SER A 34 8.03 -11.14 60.39
N ASN A 35 6.81 -11.04 60.90
CA ASN A 35 6.58 -10.80 62.32
C ASN A 35 7.15 -12.00 63.07
N VAL A 36 8.23 -11.75 63.81
CA VAL A 36 8.73 -12.63 64.87
C VAL A 36 7.59 -12.86 65.87
N PRO A 37 7.22 -14.10 66.23
CA PRO A 37 6.27 -14.31 67.30
C PRO A 37 6.92 -13.86 68.62
N ALA A 38 6.41 -12.75 69.17
CA ALA A 38 6.75 -12.28 70.50
C ALA A 38 6.53 -13.40 71.52
N ALA A 39 7.60 -13.78 72.22
CA ALA A 39 7.55 -14.67 73.36
C ALA A 39 6.57 -14.11 74.42
N LYS A 40 5.42 -14.76 74.58
CA LYS A 40 4.52 -14.53 75.71
C LYS A 40 5.25 -14.97 76.98
N LYS A 41 5.61 -14.00 77.83
CA LYS A 41 6.05 -14.24 79.21
C LYS A 41 4.97 -15.03 79.95
N ALA A 42 5.19 -16.34 80.12
CA ALA A 42 4.46 -17.14 81.09
C ALA A 42 5.02 -16.82 82.48
N LYS A 43 4.14 -16.41 83.40
CA LYS A 43 4.43 -16.20 84.82
C LYS A 43 4.96 -17.51 85.41
N ALA A 44 6.22 -17.51 85.85
CA ALA A 44 6.77 -18.55 86.71
C ALA A 44 6.05 -18.50 88.07
N LYS A 45 5.34 -19.57 88.40
CA LYS A 45 4.87 -19.85 89.76
C LYS A 45 6.00 -20.65 90.41
N GLU A 46 6.64 -20.08 91.43
CA GLU A 46 7.60 -20.79 92.28
C GLU A 46 6.94 -22.03 92.90
N THR A 47 7.43 -23.20 92.51
CA THR A 47 7.31 -24.42 93.31
C THR A 47 8.69 -24.80 93.77
N LYS A 48 8.84 -24.88 95.10
CA LYS A 48 10.07 -25.16 95.87
C LYS A 48 10.93 -26.29 95.27
N PRO A 49 12.27 -26.23 95.42
CA PRO A 49 13.16 -27.27 94.92
C PRO A 49 12.93 -28.53 95.75
N LYS A 50 12.38 -29.57 95.13
CA LYS A 50 12.73 -30.93 95.54
C LYS A 50 14.12 -31.16 94.98
N GLU A 51 15.05 -31.61 95.81
CA GLU A 51 16.31 -32.20 95.36
C GLU A 51 15.97 -33.38 94.45
N GLY A 52 15.82 -33.10 93.15
CA GLY A 52 15.85 -34.12 92.13
C GLY A 52 17.27 -34.68 92.12
N SER A 53 17.39 -35.99 91.92
CA SER A 53 18.71 -36.58 91.64
C SER A 53 19.36 -35.79 90.49
N ASP A 54 20.69 -35.69 90.46
CA ASP A 54 21.41 -35.08 89.32
C ASP A 54 20.87 -35.60 87.97
N GLN A 55 20.43 -36.87 87.96
CA GLN A 55 19.78 -37.53 86.84
C GLN A 55 18.50 -36.85 86.33
N ASP A 56 17.66 -36.27 87.19
CA ASP A 56 16.43 -35.58 86.81
C ASP A 56 16.72 -34.25 86.09
N VAL A 57 17.75 -33.53 86.53
CA VAL A 57 18.23 -32.29 85.89
C VAL A 57 18.78 -32.60 84.50
N TYR A 58 19.58 -33.67 84.37
CA TYR A 58 20.08 -34.13 83.06
C TYR A 58 18.95 -34.54 82.11
N MET A 59 17.91 -35.20 82.60
CA MET A 59 16.75 -35.57 81.77
C MET A 59 15.98 -34.34 81.28
N MET A 60 15.82 -33.32 82.13
CA MET A 60 15.17 -32.06 81.73
C MET A 60 15.99 -31.28 80.69
N GLU A 61 17.32 -31.18 80.86
CA GLU A 61 18.17 -30.49 79.88
C GLU A 61 18.25 -31.26 78.56
N ASN A 62 18.33 -32.60 78.58
CA ASN A 62 18.25 -33.41 77.35
C ASN A 62 16.95 -33.19 76.61
N ARG A 63 15.82 -33.10 77.32
CA ARG A 63 14.53 -32.76 76.69
C ARG A 63 14.57 -31.36 76.07
N ARG A 64 15.12 -30.37 76.76
CA ARG A 64 15.26 -29.00 76.23
C ARG A 64 16.15 -28.96 74.99
N LEU A 65 17.26 -29.67 75.00
CA LEU A 65 18.17 -29.76 73.85
C LEU A 65 17.50 -30.45 72.66
N LEU A 66 16.76 -31.54 72.89
CA LEU A 66 15.97 -32.20 71.83
C LEU A 66 14.91 -31.26 71.23
N GLU A 67 14.21 -30.48 72.06
CA GLU A 67 13.24 -29.49 71.58
C GLU A 67 13.91 -28.40 70.72
N VAL A 68 15.12 -27.96 71.07
CA VAL A 68 15.90 -27.00 70.27
C VAL A 68 16.37 -27.64 68.95
N ILE A 69 16.86 -28.88 68.98
CA ILE A 69 17.28 -29.61 67.78
C ILE A 69 16.13 -29.72 66.78
N VAL A 70 14.96 -30.18 67.23
CA VAL A 70 13.78 -30.32 66.37
C VAL A 70 13.36 -28.97 65.77
N ARG A 71 13.43 -27.88 66.53
CA ARG A 71 13.12 -26.54 65.99
C ARG A 71 14.14 -26.12 64.93
N LEU A 72 15.43 -26.33 65.17
CA LEU A 72 16.48 -25.97 64.22
C LEU A 72 16.40 -26.82 62.95
N GLU A 73 16.06 -28.11 63.07
CA GLU A 73 15.79 -28.99 61.93
C GLU A 73 14.63 -28.45 61.09
N GLN A 74 13.51 -28.08 61.73
CA GLN A 74 12.37 -27.47 61.04
C GLN A 74 12.73 -26.13 60.38
N GLU A 75 13.48 -25.26 61.05
CA GLU A 75 13.92 -23.99 60.49
C GLU A 75 14.84 -24.19 59.28
N ASN A 76 15.74 -25.18 59.35
CA ASN A 76 16.61 -25.56 58.24
C ASN A 76 15.80 -26.13 57.08
N ASP A 77 14.86 -27.05 57.32
CA ASP A 77 13.97 -27.59 56.29
C ASP A 77 13.15 -26.47 55.61
N ASN A 78 12.63 -25.54 56.39
CA ASN A 78 11.91 -24.37 55.86
C ASN A 78 12.81 -23.43 55.04
N LEU A 79 14.08 -23.27 55.42
CA LEU A 79 15.07 -22.52 54.64
C LEU A 79 15.42 -23.24 53.34
N ALA A 80 15.66 -24.55 53.40
CA ALA A 80 15.96 -25.39 52.25
C ALA A 80 14.79 -25.38 51.26
N GLN A 81 13.54 -25.54 51.72
CA GLN A 81 12.34 -25.45 50.89
C GLN A 81 12.21 -24.08 50.22
N ARG A 82 12.38 -22.98 50.96
CA ARG A 82 12.34 -21.62 50.38
C ARG A 82 13.42 -21.42 49.32
N LEU A 83 14.64 -21.88 49.59
CA LEU A 83 15.75 -21.77 48.64
C LEU A 83 15.49 -22.59 47.38
N ILE A 84 14.98 -23.82 47.52
CA ILE A 84 14.62 -24.68 46.39
C ILE A 84 13.49 -24.03 45.58
N SER A 85 12.44 -23.53 46.23
CA SER A 85 11.33 -22.85 45.56
C SER A 85 11.82 -21.63 44.80
N GLY A 86 12.55 -20.72 45.44
CA GLY A 86 13.08 -19.51 44.79
C GLY A 86 14.01 -19.84 43.63
N LYS A 87 14.85 -20.88 43.75
CA LYS A 87 15.70 -21.36 42.65
C LYS A 87 14.89 -21.92 41.48
N VAL A 88 13.80 -22.63 41.75
CA VAL A 88 12.89 -23.15 40.72
C VAL A 88 12.19 -22.00 40.01
N ASP A 89 11.71 -21.01 40.74
CA ASP A 89 10.99 -19.87 40.17
C ASP A 89 11.92 -18.99 39.32
N LEU A 90 13.12 -18.67 39.80
CA LEU A 90 14.12 -17.94 39.00
C LEU A 90 14.51 -18.69 37.71
N ARG A 91 14.54 -20.03 37.72
CA ARG A 91 14.79 -20.81 36.51
C ARG A 91 13.62 -20.72 35.53
N LYS A 92 12.38 -20.76 36.02
CA LYS A 92 11.18 -20.58 35.18
C LYS A 92 11.20 -19.19 34.54
N ASP A 93 11.52 -18.16 35.32
CA ASP A 93 11.58 -16.77 34.83
C ASP A 93 12.68 -16.62 33.78
N LEU A 94 13.87 -17.19 34.03
CA LEU A 94 14.96 -17.21 33.05
C LEU A 94 14.56 -17.92 31.75
N ASP A 95 13.89 -19.06 31.85
CA ASP A 95 13.43 -19.81 30.66
C ASP A 95 12.33 -19.04 29.91
N MET A 96 11.46 -18.31 30.61
CA MET A 96 10.47 -17.42 30.00
C MET A 96 11.13 -16.26 29.25
N VAL A 97 12.11 -15.59 29.88
CA VAL A 97 12.87 -14.51 29.24
C VAL A 97 13.62 -15.01 28.02
N LYS A 98 14.26 -16.18 28.09
CA LYS A 98 14.94 -16.79 26.92
C LYS A 98 13.96 -17.02 25.76
N LYS A 99 12.80 -17.61 26.01
CA LYS A 99 11.77 -17.81 24.97
C LYS A 99 11.31 -16.49 24.36
N ARG A 100 11.18 -15.44 25.18
CA ARG A 100 10.84 -14.10 24.70
C ARG A 100 11.93 -13.54 23.80
N VAL A 101 13.20 -13.68 24.19
CA VAL A 101 14.36 -13.25 23.37
C VAL A 101 14.38 -14.03 22.05
N ASP A 102 14.22 -15.35 22.08
CA ASP A 102 14.18 -16.18 20.87
C ASP A 102 13.04 -15.75 19.93
N GLY A 103 11.87 -15.44 20.47
CA GLY A 103 10.74 -14.90 19.71
C GLY A 103 11.05 -13.54 19.06
N LEU A 104 11.62 -12.61 19.83
CA LEU A 104 12.02 -11.29 19.31
C LEU A 104 13.11 -11.39 18.23
N VAL A 105 14.07 -12.32 18.38
CA VAL A 105 15.09 -12.58 17.37
C VAL A 105 14.46 -13.10 16.08
N GLN A 106 13.50 -14.03 16.18
CA GLN A 106 12.77 -14.54 15.03
C GLN A 106 11.98 -13.42 14.33
N ASP A 107 11.27 -12.59 15.07
CA ASP A 107 10.51 -11.46 14.53
C ASP A 107 11.42 -10.43 13.85
N LEU A 108 12.60 -10.13 14.45
CA LEU A 108 13.61 -9.25 13.86
C LEU A 108 14.12 -9.80 12.53
N VAL A 109 14.40 -11.09 12.44
CA VAL A 109 14.85 -11.72 11.19
C VAL A 109 13.74 -11.66 10.13
N GLN A 110 12.49 -11.92 10.52
CA GLN A 110 11.34 -11.86 9.61
C GLN A 110 11.11 -10.44 9.07
N THR A 111 11.12 -9.45 9.95
CA THR A 111 10.95 -8.03 9.57
C THR A 111 12.10 -7.55 8.69
N ARG A 112 13.35 -7.92 8.98
CA ARG A 112 14.51 -7.63 8.12
C ARG A 112 14.36 -8.24 6.73
N HIS A 113 13.90 -9.48 6.63
CA HIS A 113 13.67 -10.13 5.34
C HIS A 113 12.57 -9.42 4.54
N GLN A 114 11.47 -9.04 5.19
CA GLN A 114 10.39 -8.27 4.56
C GLN A 114 10.86 -6.89 4.08
N LEU A 115 11.68 -6.20 4.88
CA LEU A 115 12.29 -4.93 4.50
C LEU A 115 13.15 -5.09 3.25
N GLN A 116 14.02 -6.10 3.22
CA GLN A 116 14.88 -6.37 2.07
C GLN A 116 14.06 -6.64 0.78
N ILE A 117 12.97 -7.40 0.88
CA ILE A 117 12.07 -7.63 -0.26
C ILE A 117 11.44 -6.31 -0.71
N SER A 118 10.97 -5.48 0.23
CA SER A 118 10.36 -4.19 -0.09
C SER A 118 11.36 -3.22 -0.74
N GLU A 119 12.60 -3.20 -0.29
CA GLU A 119 13.69 -2.41 -0.88
C GLU A 119 13.99 -2.85 -2.32
N GLN A 120 14.09 -4.17 -2.57
CA GLN A 120 14.29 -4.70 -3.91
C GLN A 120 13.12 -4.36 -4.84
N GLN A 121 11.88 -4.45 -4.35
CA GLN A 121 10.69 -4.06 -5.12
C GLN A 121 10.70 -2.56 -5.45
N LYS A 122 11.06 -1.69 -4.50
CA LYS A 122 11.17 -0.25 -4.74
C LYS A 122 12.23 0.08 -5.78
N LEU A 123 13.38 -0.60 -5.74
CA LEU A 123 14.43 -0.43 -6.75
C LEU A 123 13.91 -0.83 -8.14
N GLY A 124 13.26 -1.98 -8.27
CA GLY A 124 12.66 -2.40 -9.55
C GLY A 124 11.60 -1.41 -10.07
N GLN A 125 10.71 -0.93 -9.19
CA GLN A 125 9.72 0.09 -9.56
C GLN A 125 10.35 1.42 -9.99
N GLN A 126 11.45 1.81 -9.36
CA GLN A 126 12.19 3.01 -9.71
C GLN A 126 12.82 2.90 -11.11
N GLU A 127 13.43 1.75 -11.42
CA GLU A 127 13.97 1.45 -12.76
C GLU A 127 12.89 1.47 -13.84
N GLU A 128 11.74 0.84 -13.59
CA GLU A 128 10.58 0.88 -14.48
C GLU A 128 10.09 2.32 -14.70
N CYS A 129 9.99 3.10 -13.63
CA CYS A 129 9.61 4.51 -13.69
C CYS A 129 10.58 5.33 -14.55
N ASP A 130 11.88 5.10 -14.41
CA ASP A 130 12.90 5.83 -15.17
C ASP A 130 12.91 5.42 -16.65
N MET A 131 12.70 4.14 -16.97
CA MET A 131 12.47 3.67 -18.33
C MET A 131 11.22 4.32 -18.96
N VAL A 132 10.10 4.40 -18.22
CA VAL A 132 8.88 5.05 -18.71
C VAL A 132 9.11 6.55 -18.94
N LYS A 133 9.83 7.24 -18.05
CA LYS A 133 10.19 8.66 -18.27
C LYS A 133 11.04 8.84 -19.52
N GLU A 134 12.03 7.97 -19.75
CA GLU A 134 12.90 8.05 -20.92
C GLU A 134 12.12 7.83 -22.22
N THR A 135 11.27 6.80 -22.27
CA THR A 135 10.42 6.53 -23.45
C THR A 135 9.45 7.68 -23.72
N PHE A 136 8.82 8.24 -22.67
CA PHE A 136 7.98 9.42 -22.80
C PHE A 136 8.75 10.63 -23.33
N TRP A 137 9.94 10.89 -22.79
CA TRP A 137 10.79 11.99 -23.23
C TRP A 137 11.20 11.87 -24.69
N ASN A 138 11.57 10.66 -25.13
CA ASN A 138 11.92 10.37 -26.51
C ASN A 138 10.74 10.55 -27.47
N GLU A 139 9.55 10.08 -27.10
CA GLU A 139 8.34 10.27 -27.91
C GLU A 139 7.93 11.74 -27.97
N MET A 140 8.04 12.48 -26.87
CA MET A 140 7.81 13.93 -26.85
C MET A 140 8.75 14.65 -27.83
N LYS A 141 10.05 14.33 -27.80
CA LYS A 141 11.04 14.90 -28.73
C LYS A 141 10.73 14.56 -30.19
N LYS A 142 10.31 13.34 -30.47
CA LYS A 142 9.92 12.89 -31.82
C LYS A 142 8.68 13.64 -32.34
N LYS A 143 7.66 13.82 -31.49
CA LYS A 143 6.46 14.59 -31.82
C LYS A 143 6.78 16.07 -32.02
N GLU A 144 7.63 16.65 -31.19
CA GLU A 144 8.08 18.03 -31.35
C GLU A 144 8.81 18.22 -32.70
N LEU A 145 9.68 17.29 -33.08
CA LEU A 145 10.33 17.29 -34.40
C LEU A 145 9.31 17.13 -35.55
N GLN A 146 8.30 16.28 -35.40
CA GLN A 146 7.24 16.11 -36.38
C GLN A 146 6.41 17.39 -36.55
N ILE A 147 6.08 18.06 -35.44
CA ILE A 147 5.38 19.36 -35.45
C ILE A 147 6.25 20.39 -36.17
N LYS A 148 7.53 20.53 -35.81
CA LYS A 148 8.45 21.48 -36.47
C LYS A 148 8.51 21.26 -37.98
N ARG A 149 8.59 20.00 -38.43
CA ARG A 149 8.57 19.64 -39.86
C ARG A 149 7.23 20.01 -40.51
N SER A 150 6.10 19.67 -39.89
CA SER A 150 4.77 20.00 -40.40
C SER A 150 4.57 21.52 -40.50
N THR A 151 4.97 22.27 -39.47
CA THR A 151 4.93 23.73 -39.48
C THR A 151 5.79 24.33 -40.58
N ALA A 152 6.99 23.80 -40.84
CA ALA A 152 7.84 24.22 -41.95
C ALA A 152 7.17 23.95 -43.31
N ILE A 153 6.63 22.75 -43.52
CA ILE A 153 5.91 22.40 -44.76
C ILE A 153 4.69 23.31 -44.97
N ILE A 154 3.95 23.63 -43.90
CA ILE A 154 2.79 24.54 -43.98
C ILE A 154 3.24 25.96 -44.34
N ALA A 155 4.37 26.43 -43.80
CA ALA A 155 4.93 27.73 -44.14
C ALA A 155 5.33 27.79 -45.63
N ASP A 156 6.03 26.76 -46.11
CA ASP A 156 6.43 26.64 -47.52
C ASP A 156 5.22 26.58 -48.46
N TYR A 157 4.19 25.80 -48.10
CA TYR A 157 2.94 25.72 -48.86
C TYR A 157 2.27 27.09 -48.98
N LYS A 158 2.13 27.82 -47.86
CA LYS A 158 1.57 29.18 -47.86
C LYS A 158 2.40 30.12 -48.72
N GLN A 159 3.73 30.03 -48.65
CA GLN A 159 4.63 30.85 -49.47
C GLN A 159 4.42 30.58 -50.97
N VAL A 160 4.32 29.32 -51.37
CA VAL A 160 4.03 28.93 -52.77
C VAL A 160 2.67 29.48 -53.20
N CYS A 161 1.63 29.35 -52.38
CA CYS A 161 0.31 29.91 -52.68
C CYS A 161 0.38 31.43 -52.88
N CYS A 162 1.03 32.18 -51.97
CA CYS A 162 1.21 33.63 -52.13
C CYS A 162 1.94 33.98 -53.43
N GLN A 163 3.01 33.25 -53.78
CA GLN A 163 3.74 33.47 -55.03
C GLN A 163 2.90 33.21 -56.27
N LEU A 164 2.07 32.15 -56.25
CA LEU A 164 1.17 31.85 -57.37
C LEU A 164 0.09 32.93 -57.49
N THR A 165 -0.53 33.35 -56.39
CA THR A 165 -1.52 34.44 -56.38
C THR A 165 -0.91 35.73 -56.94
N GLU A 166 0.27 36.13 -56.48
CA GLU A 166 0.94 37.34 -56.96
C GLU A 166 1.26 37.27 -58.47
N ARG A 167 1.69 36.10 -58.97
CA ARG A 167 1.91 35.91 -60.43
C ARG A 167 0.61 35.99 -61.20
N MET A 168 -0.45 35.34 -60.72
CA MET A 168 -1.77 35.39 -61.37
C MET A 168 -2.32 36.81 -61.41
N GLU A 169 -2.18 37.59 -60.34
CA GLU A 169 -2.58 39.00 -60.28
C GLU A 169 -1.78 39.85 -61.30
N LYS A 170 -0.46 39.65 -61.40
CA LYS A 170 0.36 40.35 -62.41
C LYS A 170 -0.05 40.03 -63.85
N GLU A 171 -0.31 38.76 -64.16
CA GLU A 171 -0.81 38.38 -65.49
C GLU A 171 -2.20 38.96 -65.77
N GLN A 172 -3.09 38.97 -64.77
CA GLN A 172 -4.42 39.58 -64.88
C GLN A 172 -4.33 41.10 -65.09
N ASP A 173 -3.46 41.80 -64.37
CA ASP A 173 -3.25 43.24 -64.49
C ASP A 173 -2.67 43.60 -65.85
N THR A 174 -1.65 42.87 -66.31
CA THR A 174 -1.06 43.08 -67.64
C THR A 174 -2.08 42.82 -68.75
N HIS A 175 -2.87 41.74 -68.68
CA HIS A 175 -3.94 41.47 -69.63
C HIS A 175 -5.00 42.58 -69.61
N THR A 176 -5.43 43.03 -68.43
CA THR A 176 -6.40 44.12 -68.27
C THR A 176 -5.88 45.43 -68.86
N GLN A 177 -4.60 45.75 -68.65
CA GLN A 177 -3.95 46.92 -69.26
C GLN A 177 -3.87 46.80 -70.79
N GLN A 178 -3.48 45.64 -71.33
CA GLN A 178 -3.46 45.41 -72.78
C GLN A 178 -4.86 45.55 -73.39
N MET A 179 -5.88 44.99 -72.74
CA MET A 179 -7.28 45.16 -73.15
C MET A 179 -7.72 46.62 -73.10
N ALA A 180 -7.34 47.38 -72.06
CA ALA A 180 -7.63 48.81 -71.96
C ALA A 180 -6.93 49.61 -73.07
N LEU A 181 -5.69 49.27 -73.42
CA LEU A 181 -4.93 49.88 -74.53
C LEU A 181 -5.56 49.58 -75.89
N ILE A 182 -5.99 48.34 -76.13
CA ILE A 182 -6.70 47.97 -77.36
C ILE A 182 -8.03 48.72 -77.43
N LYS A 183 -8.83 48.71 -76.35
CA LYS A 183 -10.09 49.45 -76.26
C LYS A 183 -9.88 50.94 -76.53
N SER A 184 -8.83 51.56 -75.99
CA SER A 184 -8.54 52.99 -76.23
C SER A 184 -8.12 53.27 -77.68
N LYS A 185 -7.24 52.45 -78.26
CA LYS A 185 -6.85 52.54 -79.67
C LYS A 185 -8.05 52.37 -80.61
N VAL A 186 -8.92 51.41 -80.34
CA VAL A 186 -10.14 51.19 -81.14
C VAL A 186 -11.11 52.37 -81.03
N ARG A 187 -11.29 52.94 -79.83
CA ARG A 187 -12.10 54.16 -79.63
C ARG A 187 -11.55 55.37 -80.36
N SER A 188 -10.22 55.46 -80.54
CA SER A 188 -9.57 56.55 -81.28
C SER A 188 -9.64 56.43 -82.81
N CYS A 189 -10.05 55.26 -83.34
CA CYS A 189 -10.20 55.04 -84.77
C CYS A 189 -11.59 55.48 -85.26
N PRO A 190 -11.70 56.42 -86.22
CA PRO A 190 -13.00 56.92 -86.72
C PRO A 190 -13.90 55.84 -87.33
N HIS A 191 -13.32 54.77 -87.88
CA HIS A 191 -14.06 53.70 -88.55
C HIS A 191 -14.44 52.55 -87.61
N CYS A 192 -13.60 52.27 -86.60
CA CYS A 192 -13.76 51.12 -85.69
C CYS A 192 -14.49 51.47 -84.37
N ARG A 193 -14.68 52.75 -84.05
CA ARG A 193 -15.35 53.22 -82.82
C ARG A 193 -16.75 52.63 -82.59
N HIS A 194 -17.47 52.30 -83.67
CA HIS A 194 -18.83 51.77 -83.62
C HIS A 194 -18.88 50.24 -83.38
N VAL A 195 -17.74 49.54 -83.45
CA VAL A 195 -17.65 48.07 -83.36
C VAL A 195 -17.50 47.58 -81.92
N VAL A 196 -17.10 48.46 -80.98
CA VAL A 196 -16.95 48.09 -79.55
C VAL A 196 -18.14 48.63 -78.76
N PRO A 197 -19.05 47.76 -78.27
CA PRO A 197 -20.16 48.18 -77.42
C PRO A 197 -19.65 48.94 -76.18
N LEU A 198 -20.32 50.04 -75.84
CA LEU A 198 -20.09 50.77 -74.59
C LEU A 198 -20.50 49.87 -73.43
N ASP A 199 -19.52 49.49 -72.59
CA ASP A 199 -19.64 48.84 -71.28
C ASP A 199 -20.96 48.09 -71.01
N GLN A 200 -21.04 46.85 -71.49
CA GLN A 200 -21.92 45.87 -70.85
C GLN A 200 -21.12 45.19 -69.74
N THR A 201 -21.41 45.61 -68.51
CA THR A 201 -21.32 44.77 -67.32
C THR A 201 -22.24 43.56 -67.52
N SER A 202 -21.78 42.57 -68.26
CA SER A 202 -22.45 41.28 -68.38
C SER A 202 -21.55 40.24 -67.74
N THR A 203 -21.89 39.95 -66.49
CA THR A 203 -21.71 38.65 -65.87
C THR A 203 -22.11 37.55 -66.85
N ASP A 204 -21.13 36.87 -67.46
CA ASP A 204 -21.24 35.46 -67.90
C ASP A 204 -19.90 35.05 -68.53
N ASP A 205 -18.93 34.75 -67.69
CA ASP A 205 -17.85 33.82 -68.06
C ASP A 205 -18.42 32.40 -67.91
N GLN A 206 -19.28 31.99 -68.83
CA GLN A 206 -19.60 30.58 -69.05
C GLN A 206 -18.98 30.16 -70.37
N ILE A 207 -17.73 29.72 -70.26
CA ILE A 207 -17.07 28.89 -71.27
C ILE A 207 -17.91 27.61 -71.39
N PRO A 208 -18.42 27.22 -72.57
CA PRO A 208 -19.08 25.94 -72.73
C PRO A 208 -18.02 24.84 -72.66
N GLU A 209 -17.76 24.34 -71.45
CA GLU A 209 -17.09 23.06 -71.25
C GLU A 209 -17.92 22.01 -71.99
N THR A 210 -17.30 21.34 -72.97
CA THR A 210 -17.90 20.23 -73.69
C THR A 210 -18.42 19.22 -72.67
N THR A 211 -19.67 18.75 -72.81
CA THR A 211 -20.34 17.81 -71.89
C THR A 211 -19.47 16.60 -71.48
N ALA A 212 -18.55 16.18 -72.35
CA ALA A 212 -17.57 15.14 -72.05
C ALA A 212 -16.55 15.51 -70.94
N ASN A 213 -16.11 16.77 -70.84
CA ASN A 213 -15.16 17.20 -69.80
C ASN A 213 -15.81 17.36 -68.43
N LEU A 214 -17.08 17.78 -68.37
CA LEU A 214 -17.86 17.82 -67.13
C LEU A 214 -18.12 16.41 -66.59
N GLU A 215 -18.53 15.46 -67.45
CA GLU A 215 -18.71 14.05 -67.05
C GLU A 215 -17.42 13.38 -66.59
N ILE A 216 -16.27 13.70 -67.21
CA ILE A 216 -14.97 13.17 -66.78
C ILE A 216 -14.56 13.78 -65.44
N ARG A 217 -14.75 15.08 -65.24
CA ARG A 217 -14.45 15.78 -63.98
C ARG A 217 -15.33 15.30 -62.84
N GLU A 218 -16.61 15.11 -63.09
CA GLU A 218 -17.58 14.57 -62.13
C GLU A 218 -17.26 13.11 -61.79
N LYS A 219 -16.95 12.25 -62.78
CA LYS A 219 -16.47 10.88 -62.53
C LYS A 219 -15.17 10.83 -61.74
N ILE A 220 -14.21 11.70 -62.01
CA ILE A 220 -12.95 11.77 -61.25
C ILE A 220 -13.20 12.27 -59.81
N SER A 221 -14.12 13.23 -59.65
CA SER A 221 -14.54 13.72 -58.33
C SER A 221 -15.24 12.63 -57.52
N ASP A 222 -16.23 11.96 -58.11
CA ASP A 222 -16.97 10.85 -57.50
C ASP A 222 -16.07 9.67 -57.17
N GLN A 223 -15.07 9.38 -58.01
CA GLN A 223 -14.12 8.30 -57.79
C GLN A 223 -13.15 8.62 -56.65
N ARG A 224 -12.74 9.89 -56.52
CA ARG A 224 -11.90 10.36 -55.41
C ARG A 224 -12.70 10.38 -54.10
N GLU A 225 -13.93 10.87 -54.13
CA GLU A 225 -14.82 10.88 -52.97
C GLU A 225 -15.18 9.46 -52.52
N ASN A 226 -15.41 8.53 -53.45
CA ASN A 226 -15.58 7.11 -53.11
C ASN A 226 -14.32 6.49 -52.47
N GLN A 227 -13.12 6.80 -52.96
CA GLN A 227 -11.88 6.30 -52.34
C GLN A 227 -11.69 6.85 -50.92
N GLU A 228 -11.94 8.15 -50.71
CA GLU A 228 -11.86 8.77 -49.39
C GLU A 228 -12.90 8.18 -48.43
N ASN A 229 -14.11 7.91 -48.92
CA ASN A 229 -15.19 7.31 -48.14
C ASN A 229 -14.88 5.84 -47.75
N GLU A 230 -14.26 5.06 -48.64
CA GLU A 230 -13.78 3.71 -48.32
C GLU A 230 -12.65 3.72 -47.28
N VAL A 231 -11.71 4.68 -47.37
CA VAL A 231 -10.66 4.86 -46.35
C VAL A 231 -11.27 5.25 -45.00
N LEU A 232 -12.28 6.13 -44.99
CA LEU A 232 -12.98 6.52 -43.77
C LEU A 232 -13.74 5.34 -43.14
N LYS A 233 -14.42 4.50 -43.94
CA LYS A 233 -15.08 3.29 -43.46
C LYS A 233 -14.09 2.29 -42.87
N ALA A 234 -12.94 2.09 -43.51
CA ALA A 234 -11.88 1.23 -43.00
C ALA A 234 -11.33 1.73 -41.65
N LEU A 235 -11.13 3.06 -41.52
CA LEU A 235 -10.72 3.67 -40.26
C LEU A 235 -11.79 3.52 -39.17
N LEU A 236 -13.06 3.72 -39.50
CA LEU A 236 -14.18 3.52 -38.59
C LEU A 236 -14.25 2.07 -38.08
N GLN A 237 -14.15 1.09 -38.98
CA GLN A 237 -14.08 -0.33 -38.59
C GLN A 237 -12.89 -0.61 -37.67
N LYS A 238 -11.73 0.01 -37.92
CA LYS A 238 -10.55 -0.18 -37.08
C LYS A 238 -10.76 0.40 -35.67
N LEU A 239 -11.33 1.60 -35.58
CA LEU A 239 -11.68 2.22 -34.29
C LEU A 239 -12.76 1.42 -33.54
N GLU A 240 -13.74 0.85 -34.25
CA GLU A 240 -14.74 -0.03 -33.66
C GLU A 240 -14.11 -1.31 -33.10
N GLN A 241 -13.17 -1.93 -33.82
CA GLN A 241 -12.41 -3.08 -33.33
C GLN A 241 -11.60 -2.74 -32.07
N ASP A 242 -10.86 -1.62 -32.09
CA ASP A 242 -10.04 -1.18 -30.96
C ASP A 242 -10.92 -0.84 -29.73
N LEU A 243 -12.12 -0.28 -29.95
CA LEU A 243 -13.11 -0.05 -28.89
C LEU A 243 -13.61 -1.36 -28.28
N VAL A 244 -13.97 -2.35 -29.11
CA VAL A 244 -14.42 -3.66 -28.62
C VAL A 244 -13.30 -4.36 -27.86
N GLN A 245 -12.06 -4.30 -28.34
CA GLN A 245 -10.89 -4.87 -27.66
C GLN A 245 -10.66 -4.20 -26.29
N THR A 246 -10.74 -2.88 -26.22
CA THR A 246 -10.57 -2.14 -24.96
C THR A 246 -11.70 -2.45 -23.98
N LYS A 247 -12.94 -2.56 -24.47
CA LYS A 247 -14.09 -2.96 -23.65
C LYS A 247 -13.91 -4.37 -23.08
N LEU A 248 -13.39 -5.31 -23.87
CA LEU A 248 -13.11 -6.66 -23.41
C LEU A 248 -12.04 -6.65 -22.30
N GLN A 249 -10.92 -5.95 -22.51
CA GLN A 249 -9.86 -5.83 -21.49
C GLN A 249 -10.37 -5.19 -20.19
N MET A 250 -11.25 -4.20 -20.28
CA MET A 250 -11.88 -3.59 -19.11
C MET A 250 -12.74 -4.60 -18.34
N VAL A 251 -13.55 -5.41 -19.02
CA VAL A 251 -14.38 -6.44 -18.38
C VAL A 251 -13.50 -7.52 -17.75
N GLU A 252 -12.44 -7.97 -18.42
CA GLU A 252 -11.49 -8.94 -17.87
C GLU A 252 -10.81 -8.41 -16.60
N ALA A 253 -10.39 -7.14 -16.61
CA ALA A 253 -9.82 -6.48 -15.44
C ALA A 253 -10.84 -6.37 -14.29
N GLN A 254 -12.09 -6.00 -14.58
CA GLN A 254 -13.18 -5.95 -13.61
C GLN A 254 -13.46 -7.33 -12.99
N CYS A 255 -13.53 -8.39 -13.79
CA CYS A 255 -13.68 -9.75 -13.29
C CYS A 255 -12.50 -10.16 -12.40
N ARG A 256 -11.27 -9.78 -12.76
CA ARG A 256 -10.08 -10.07 -11.94
C ARG A 256 -10.13 -9.34 -10.59
N ILE A 257 -10.55 -8.08 -10.58
CA ILE A 257 -10.76 -7.32 -9.35
C ILE A 257 -11.82 -8.00 -8.48
N GLN A 258 -12.97 -8.39 -9.04
CA GLN A 258 -14.01 -9.09 -8.28
C GLN A 258 -13.52 -10.41 -7.66
N VAL A 259 -12.71 -11.18 -8.36
CA VAL A 259 -12.11 -12.40 -7.82
C VAL A 259 -11.18 -12.09 -6.64
N LEU A 260 -10.34 -11.06 -6.76
CA LEU A 260 -9.43 -10.64 -5.69
C LEU A 260 -10.19 -10.09 -4.47
N GLU A 261 -11.24 -9.32 -4.70
CA GLU A 261 -12.14 -8.83 -3.64
C GLU A 261 -12.81 -10.00 -2.90
N HIS A 262 -13.29 -11.01 -3.64
CA HIS A 262 -13.85 -12.21 -3.04
C HIS A 262 -12.82 -12.98 -2.20
N GLN A 263 -11.61 -13.18 -2.72
CA GLN A 263 -10.51 -13.82 -1.97
C GLN A 263 -10.15 -13.03 -0.70
N THR A 264 -10.07 -11.71 -0.80
CA THR A 264 -9.82 -10.81 0.33
C THR A 264 -10.95 -10.92 1.36
N GLY A 265 -12.20 -10.98 0.90
CA GLY A 265 -13.38 -11.21 1.75
C GLY A 265 -13.32 -12.53 2.50
N ILE A 266 -12.95 -13.62 1.82
CA ILE A 266 -12.75 -14.95 2.45
C ILE A 266 -11.63 -14.89 3.49
N LEU A 267 -10.47 -14.33 3.16
CA LEU A 267 -9.34 -14.23 4.09
C LEU A 267 -9.69 -13.40 5.32
N THR A 268 -10.42 -12.29 5.13
CA THR A 268 -10.90 -11.43 6.23
C THR A 268 -11.91 -12.16 7.10
N HIS A 269 -12.85 -12.89 6.49
CA HIS A 269 -13.80 -13.73 7.21
C HIS A 269 -13.09 -14.81 8.04
N ASN A 270 -12.14 -15.54 7.44
CA ASN A 270 -11.38 -16.58 8.12
C ASN A 270 -10.54 -16.02 9.27
N LEU A 271 -9.95 -14.83 9.09
CA LEU A 271 -9.21 -14.14 10.16
C LEU A 271 -10.14 -13.75 11.32
N GLN A 272 -11.35 -13.26 11.00
CA GLN A 272 -12.35 -12.92 11.99
C GLN A 272 -12.90 -14.15 12.71
N GLU A 273 -13.12 -15.26 12.00
CA GLU A 273 -13.51 -16.55 12.60
C GLU A 273 -12.40 -17.13 13.47
N ALA A 274 -11.14 -17.07 13.03
CA ALA A 274 -10.00 -17.50 13.85
C ALA A 274 -9.89 -16.66 15.12
N LYS A 275 -10.10 -15.34 15.02
CA LYS A 275 -10.14 -14.42 16.17
C LYS A 275 -11.29 -14.76 17.11
N ASN A 276 -12.51 -14.93 16.60
CA ASN A 276 -13.67 -15.29 17.40
C ASN A 276 -13.51 -16.67 18.04
N SER A 277 -12.97 -17.65 17.32
CA SER A 277 -12.68 -19.00 17.81
C SER A 277 -11.62 -18.98 18.90
N TRP A 278 -10.55 -18.19 18.73
CA TRP A 278 -9.51 -18.02 19.72
C TRP A 278 -10.01 -17.31 20.98
N ILE A 279 -10.79 -16.22 20.83
CA ILE A 279 -11.41 -15.51 21.96
C ILE A 279 -12.36 -16.44 22.72
N ILE A 280 -13.22 -17.19 22.02
CA ILE A 280 -14.15 -18.14 22.66
C ILE A 280 -13.39 -19.26 23.36
N LYS A 281 -12.33 -19.82 22.74
CA LYS A 281 -11.51 -20.88 23.37
C LYS A 281 -10.74 -20.35 24.59
N ALA A 282 -10.16 -19.16 24.52
CA ALA A 282 -9.46 -18.53 25.62
C ALA A 282 -10.41 -18.22 26.79
N PHE A 283 -11.58 -17.66 26.51
CA PHE A 283 -12.59 -17.35 27.53
C PHE A 283 -13.20 -18.63 28.14
N SER A 284 -13.43 -19.67 27.33
CA SER A 284 -13.91 -20.97 27.80
C SER A 284 -12.88 -21.72 28.65
N SER A 285 -11.59 -21.57 28.35
CA SER A 285 -10.50 -22.13 29.17
C SER A 285 -10.46 -21.44 30.54
N LEU A 286 -10.59 -20.11 30.56
CA LEU A 286 -10.62 -19.32 31.79
C LEU A 286 -11.86 -19.62 32.65
N HIS A 287 -13.01 -19.90 32.02
CA HIS A 287 -14.25 -20.22 32.74
C HIS A 287 -14.28 -21.65 33.31
N ARG A 288 -13.57 -22.61 32.68
CA ARG A 288 -13.42 -23.97 33.22
C ARG A 288 -12.48 -24.02 34.43
N ASP A 289 -11.41 -23.23 34.43
CA ASP A 289 -10.52 -23.14 35.61
C ASP A 289 -11.15 -22.37 36.79
N GLY A 290 -12.18 -21.53 36.54
CA GLY A 290 -12.94 -20.83 37.58
C GLY A 290 -14.06 -21.63 38.26
N THR A 291 -14.38 -22.84 37.80
CA THR A 291 -15.52 -23.62 38.30
C THR A 291 -15.17 -25.01 38.87
N HIS A 292 -13.89 -25.28 39.17
CA HIS A 292 -13.46 -26.52 39.84
C HIS A 292 -13.26 -26.41 41.36
N THR A 293 -13.78 -25.38 42.02
CA THR A 293 -13.93 -25.36 43.48
C THR A 293 -15.36 -25.01 43.87
N VAL A 294 -16.27 -25.98 43.80
CA VAL A 294 -17.36 -26.20 44.76
C VAL A 294 -18.25 -27.33 44.23
N THR A 295 -18.45 -28.35 45.09
CA THR A 295 -19.41 -29.47 44.97
C THR A 295 -18.84 -30.82 44.50
N GLN A 296 -18.07 -31.48 45.38
CA GLN A 296 -18.25 -32.92 45.61
C GLN A 296 -18.15 -33.23 47.12
N ARG A 297 -19.28 -33.07 47.81
CA ARG A 297 -19.66 -33.90 48.95
C ARG A 297 -21.17 -34.04 48.85
N LYS A 298 -21.64 -35.24 48.50
CA LYS A 298 -22.83 -35.89 49.06
C LYS A 298 -22.98 -37.30 48.50
N HIS A 299 -22.86 -38.25 49.43
CA HIS A 299 -23.51 -39.55 49.55
C HIS A 299 -23.55 -40.49 48.35
N THR A 300 -22.80 -41.58 48.49
CA THR A 300 -23.17 -42.90 47.95
C THR A 300 -23.42 -43.80 49.16
N LEU A 301 -24.69 -43.98 49.51
CA LEU A 301 -25.18 -45.06 50.34
C LEU A 301 -25.97 -46.00 49.42
N HIS A 302 -25.69 -47.28 49.58
CA HIS A 302 -26.31 -48.42 48.89
C HIS A 302 -27.84 -48.39 48.95
N THR A 303 -28.49 -48.99 47.94
CA THR A 303 -29.44 -50.10 48.15
C THR A 303 -29.70 -50.84 46.85
N ASP A 304 -29.55 -52.16 46.95
CA ASP A 304 -30.00 -53.19 46.03
C ASP A 304 -31.51 -53.12 45.70
N THR A 305 -31.86 -53.90 44.67
CA THR A 305 -33.00 -54.84 44.58
C THR A 305 -34.01 -54.58 43.45
N HIS A 306 -34.11 -55.61 42.60
CA HIS A 306 -35.10 -55.95 41.55
C HIS A 306 -35.05 -55.24 40.20
#